data_AF-A0A3D1J3C4-F1
#
_entry.id   AF-A0A3D1J3C4-F1
#
_cell.length_a   1.000
_cell.length_b   1.000
_cell.length_c   1.000
_cell.angle_alpha   90.00
_cell.angle_beta   90.00
_cell.angle_gamma   90.00
#
_symmetry.space_group_name_H-M   'P 1'
#
loop_
_entity.id
_entity.type
_entity.pdbx_description
1 polymer ?
#
loop_
_entity_poly.entity_id
_entity_poly.type
_entity_poly.pdbx_seq_one_letter_code
_entity_poly.pdbx_strand_id
1 'polypeptide(L)' 'PHIDPAQRQKKIMLSGELPSPLAPPPGCAFNNRCPHAVERCRQEIPLLQVFEGRLVA' A
#
# COMPACT_ATOMS: atom_id res chain seq x y z
N PRO A 1 16.77 -19.15 -22.08
CA PRO A 1 16.72 -17.97 -21.20
C PRO A 1 18.11 -17.64 -20.63
N HIS A 2 18.76 -16.59 -21.16
CA HIS A 2 20.06 -16.11 -20.68
C HIS A 2 19.84 -14.86 -19.83
N ILE A 3 20.25 -14.89 -18.56
CA ILE A 3 20.10 -13.75 -17.65
C ILE A 3 21.30 -12.83 -17.86
N ASP A 4 21.10 -11.67 -18.49
CA ASP A 4 22.13 -10.66 -18.69
C ASP A 4 22.44 -9.92 -17.37
N PRO A 5 23.67 -10.01 -16.84
CA PRO A 5 24.05 -9.34 -15.59
C PRO A 5 23.99 -7.80 -15.67
N ALA A 6 24.06 -7.21 -16.87
CA ALA A 6 23.96 -5.76 -17.07
C ALA A 6 22.52 -5.23 -16.93
N GLN A 7 21.52 -6.11 -17.05
CA GLN A 7 20.09 -5.76 -16.96
C GLN A 7 19.49 -6.05 -15.58
N ARG A 8 20.32 -6.02 -14.53
CA ARG A 8 19.86 -6.25 -13.16
C ARG A 8 19.01 -5.05 -12.71
N GLN A 9 17.71 -5.13 -12.93
CA GLN A 9 16.76 -4.14 -12.41
C GLN A 9 16.93 -4.01 -10.89
N LYS A 10 17.06 -2.77 -10.41
CA LYS A 10 17.08 -2.47 -8.97
C LYS A 10 15.75 -2.95 -8.38
N LYS A 11 15.79 -4.04 -7.61
CA LYS A 11 14.65 -4.48 -6.82
C LYS A 11 14.30 -3.38 -5.84
N ILE A 12 13.12 -2.78 -6.00
CA ILE A 12 12.53 -1.91 -4.98
C ILE A 12 12.19 -2.83 -3.82
N MET A 13 13.01 -2.82 -2.77
CA MET A 13 12.66 -3.51 -1.53
C MET A 13 11.54 -2.72 -0.87
N LEU A 14 10.33 -3.30 -0.89
CA LEU A 14 9.23 -2.86 -0.05
C LEU A 14 9.70 -3.01 1.41
N SER A 15 9.85 -1.86 2.08
CA SER A 15 10.28 -1.81 3.48
C SER A 15 9.04 -1.82 4.37
N GLY A 16 8.97 -2.77 5.30
CA GLY A 16 7.85 -2.90 6.24
C GLY A 16 7.51 -4.37 6.53
N GLU A 17 7.25 -4.68 7.79
CA GLU A 17 6.72 -6.00 8.19
C GLU A 17 5.27 -6.11 7.74
N LEU A 18 4.86 -7.29 7.26
CA LEU A 18 3.45 -7.57 6.95
C LEU A 18 2.68 -7.48 8.28
N PRO A 19 1.75 -6.51 8.46
CA PRO A 19 0.99 -6.44 9.69
C PRO A 19 0.19 -7.73 9.86
N SER A 20 0.18 -8.28 11.08
CA SER A 20 -0.62 -9.45 11.41
C SER A 20 -2.08 -9.22 10.96
N PRO A 21 -2.69 -10.14 10.18
CA PRO A 21 -4.07 -10.01 9.71
C PRO A 21 -5.08 -9.88 10.86
N LEU A 22 -4.69 -10.28 12.07
CA LEU A 22 -5.53 -10.30 13.26
C LEU A 22 -5.74 -8.90 13.89
N ALA A 23 -4.92 -7.91 13.54
CA ALA A 23 -5.01 -6.56 14.10
C ALA A 23 -4.86 -5.51 12.98
N PRO A 24 -5.88 -5.35 12.12
CA PRO A 24 -5.88 -4.26 11.15
C PRO A 24 -5.82 -2.91 11.89
N PRO A 25 -5.03 -1.95 11.39
CA PRO A 25 -5.01 -0.62 11.97
C PRO A 25 -6.39 0.04 11.82
N PRO A 26 -6.83 0.86 12.79
CA PRO A 26 -8.08 1.61 12.65
C PRO A 26 -8.00 2.55 11.44
N GLY A 27 -9.15 2.81 10.82
CA GLY A 27 -9.27 3.65 9.63
C GLY A 27 -8.87 2.93 8.33
N CYS A 28 -8.17 3.64 7.43
CA CYS A 28 -7.70 3.11 6.16
C CYS A 28 -6.64 2.02 6.36
N ALA A 29 -6.81 0.84 5.76
CA ALA A 29 -5.88 -0.28 5.88
C ALA A 29 -4.43 0.01 5.43
N PHE A 30 -4.23 1.10 4.70
CA PHE A 30 -2.93 1.53 4.20
C PHE A 30 -2.29 2.67 5.01
N ASN A 31 -2.93 3.17 6.08
CA ASN A 31 -2.47 4.38 6.79
C ASN A 31 -1.04 4.27 7.35
N ASN A 32 -0.57 3.05 7.67
CA ASN A 32 0.77 2.78 8.16
C ASN A 32 1.84 2.68 7.06
N ARG A 33 1.43 2.53 5.79
CA ARG A 33 2.33 2.38 4.63
C ARG A 33 2.16 3.44 3.55
N CYS A 34 1.12 4.26 3.61
CA CYS A 34 0.81 5.28 2.61
C CYS A 34 1.65 6.55 2.87
N PRO A 35 2.45 7.03 1.91
CA PRO A 35 3.23 8.28 2.06
C PRO A 35 2.34 9.53 2.12
N HIS A 36 1.07 9.41 1.73
CA HIS A 36 0.08 10.50 1.74
C HIS A 36 -0.93 10.37 2.90
N ALA A 37 -0.64 9.51 3.90
CA ALA A 37 -1.56 9.32 5.02
C ALA A 37 -1.77 10.62 5.79
N VAL A 38 -3.02 11.03 5.92
CA VAL A 38 -3.45 12.18 6.74
C VAL A 38 -4.16 11.68 8.00
N GLU A 39 -4.43 12.58 8.94
CA GLU A 39 -5.08 12.24 10.22
C GLU A 39 -6.42 11.51 10.03
N ARG A 40 -7.20 11.94 9.03
CA ARG A 40 -8.45 11.30 8.61
C ARG A 40 -8.26 9.81 8.27
N CYS A 41 -7.15 9.43 7.62
CA CYS A 41 -6.87 8.04 7.25
C CYS A 41 -6.67 7.11 8.46
N ARG A 42 -6.37 7.63 9.65
CA ARG A 42 -6.19 6.84 10.88
C ARG A 42 -7.47 6.68 11.70
N GLN A 43 -8.47 7.52 11.41
CA GLN A 43 -9.69 7.62 12.22
C GLN A 43 -10.91 7.03 11.51
N GLU A 44 -10.98 7.13 10.17
CA GLU A 44 -12.13 6.66 9.40
C GLU A 44 -11.75 5.65 8.32
N ILE A 45 -12.67 4.72 8.08
CA ILE A 45 -12.59 3.77 6.96
C ILE A 45 -13.14 4.51 5.72
N PRO A 46 -12.32 4.73 4.69
CA PRO A 46 -12.76 5.42 3.49
C PRO A 46 -13.83 4.60 2.76
N LEU A 47 -14.82 5.31 2.20
CA LEU A 47 -15.85 4.70 1.36
C LEU A 47 -15.29 4.43 -0.04
N LEU A 48 -15.74 3.36 -0.68
CA LEU A 48 -15.38 3.07 -2.06
C LEU A 48 -15.95 4.13 -3.01
N GLN A 49 -15.08 4.70 -3.83
CA GLN A 49 -15.39 5.68 -4.85
C GLN A 49 -14.94 5.18 -6.23
N VAL A 50 -15.62 5.61 -7.29
CA VAL A 50 -15.19 5.31 -8.66
C VAL A 50 -14.15 6.33 -9.10
N PHE A 51 -12.95 5.87 -9.44
CA PHE A 51 -11.88 6.68 -10.03
C PHE A 51 -11.39 5.99 -11.31
N GLU A 52 -11.49 6.68 -12.45
CA GLU A 52 -11.10 6.17 -13.76
C GLU A 52 -11.63 4.74 -14.08
N GLY A 53 -12.89 4.48 -13.71
CA GLY A 53 -13.53 3.18 -13.94
C GLY A 53 -13.12 2.07 -12.95
N ARG A 54 -12.39 2.39 -11.88
CA ARG A 54 -11.99 1.47 -10.80
C ARG A 54 -12.57 1.91 -9.47
N LEU A 55 -12.80 0.96 -8.57
CA LEU A 55 -13.19 1.27 -7.20
C LEU A 55 -11.94 1.50 -6.34
N VAL A 56 -11.90 2.62 -5.64
CA VAL A 56 -10.80 3.03 -4.76
C VAL A 56 -11.34 3.52 -3.41
N ALA A 57 -10.61 3.24 -2.33
CA ALA A 57 -10.87 3.72 -0.98
C ALA A 57 -9.54 3.95 -0.28
#